data_AF-A0A800MNH8-F1
#
_entry.id   AF-A0A800MNH8-F1
#
_cell.length_a   1.000
_cell.length_b   1.000
_cell.length_c   1.000
_cell.angle_alpha   90.00
_cell.angle_beta   90.00
_cell.angle_gamma   90.00
#
_symmetry.space_group_name_H-M   'P 1'
#
loop_
_entity.id
_entity.type
_entity.pdbx_description
1 polymer ?
#
loop_
_entity_poly.entity_id
_entity_poly.type
_entity_poly.pdbx_seq_one_letter_code
_entity_poly.pdbx_strand_id
1 'polypeptide(L)' 'MPVIPTQNTSIERFNRTYRNEVFDCYVFNSLSEVCDITDDWMIDYNYERPHQLLNDLPPKIYEQQLT' A
#
# COMPACT_ATOMS: atom_id res chain seq x y z
N MET A 1 16.29 3.07 17.00
CA MET A 1 15.28 2.32 16.21
C MET A 1 15.93 1.93 14.90
N PRO A 2 15.93 0.66 14.46
CA PRO A 2 16.78 0.25 13.36
C PRO A 2 16.25 0.83 12.05
N VAL A 3 17.05 1.68 11.41
CA VAL A 3 16.84 2.17 10.05
C VAL A 3 17.44 1.10 9.13
N ILE A 4 16.68 0.04 8.86
CA ILE A 4 17.08 -0.92 7.83
C ILE A 4 16.73 -0.24 6.50
N PRO A 5 17.70 0.11 5.64
CA PRO A 5 17.45 0.88 4.41
C PRO A 5 16.36 0.24 3.56
N THR A 6 16.34 -1.09 3.51
CA THR A 6 15.37 -1.89 2.76
C THR A 6 13.94 -1.76 3.29
N GLN A 7 13.73 -1.64 4.61
CA GLN A 7 12.40 -1.43 5.18
C GLN A 7 11.89 -0.01 4.90
N ASN A 8 12.78 1.00 5.01
CA ASN A 8 12.42 2.38 4.70
C ASN A 8 12.02 2.55 3.24
N THR A 9 12.76 1.96 2.30
CA THR A 9 12.42 2.03 0.86
C THR A 9 11.04 1.43 0.56
N SER A 10 10.65 0.35 1.24
CA SER A 10 9.32 -0.26 1.09
C SER A 10 8.20 0.67 1.60
N ILE A 11 8.40 1.27 2.78
CA ILE A 11 7.44 2.21 3.39
C ILE A 11 7.32 3.48 2.54
N GLU A 12 8.44 4.00 2.02
CA GLU A 12 8.45 5.17 1.14
C GLU A 12 7.69 4.92 -0.17
N ARG A 13 7.88 3.74 -0.78
CA ARG A 13 7.14 3.34 -1.99
C ARG A 13 5.65 3.22 -1.72
N PHE A 14 5.27 2.62 -0.60
CA PHE A 14 3.87 2.52 -0.18
C PHE A 14 3.24 3.91 -0.04
N ASN A 15 3.84 4.78 0.79
CA ASN A 15 3.32 6.12 1.05
C ASN A 15 3.23 6.98 -0.21
N ARG A 16 4.20 6.85 -1.12
CA ARG A 16 4.18 7.54 -2.42
C ARG A 16 3.01 7.06 -3.29
N THR A 17 2.76 5.76 -3.33
CA THR A 17 1.68 5.18 -4.13
C THR A 17 0.32 5.59 -3.57
N TYR A 18 0.15 5.49 -2.25
CA TYR A 18 -1.03 5.94 -1.55
C TYR A 18 -1.33 7.42 -1.80
N ARG A 19 -0.31 8.28 -1.73
CA ARG A 19 -0.49 9.72 -2.02
C ARG A 19 -0.99 9.96 -3.45
N ASN A 20 -0.37 9.32 -4.43
CA ASN A 20 -0.73 9.54 -5.83
C ASN A 20 -2.11 8.96 -6.20
N GLU A 21 -2.52 7.85 -5.58
CA GLU A 21 -3.74 7.14 -5.97
C GLU A 21 -4.95 7.47 -5.10
N VAL A 22 -4.73 7.93 -3.87
CA VAL A 22 -5.80 8.31 -2.94
C VAL A 22 -5.84 9.82 -2.76
N PHE A 23 -4.75 10.44 -2.33
CA PHE A 23 -4.77 11.89 -2.06
C PHE A 23 -4.86 12.76 -3.32
N ASP A 24 -4.19 12.37 -4.41
CA ASP A 24 -4.17 13.18 -5.63
C ASP A 24 -5.39 12.88 -6.55
N CYS A 25 -6.07 11.75 -6.37
CA CYS A 25 -7.24 11.35 -7.18
C CYS A 25 -8.58 11.81 -6.59
N TYR A 26 -8.67 12.02 -5.27
CA TYR A 26 -9.94 12.29 -4.59
C TYR A 26 -9.93 13.67 -3.91
N VAL A 27 -11.08 14.35 -3.96
CA VAL A 27 -11.34 15.56 -3.16
C VAL A 27 -12.27 15.17 -2.03
N PHE A 28 -11.74 15.09 -0.82
CA PHE A 28 -12.48 14.63 0.35
C PHE A 28 -13.29 15.75 1.01
N ASN A 29 -14.50 15.40 1.45
CA ASN A 29 -15.41 16.30 2.15
C ASN A 29 -15.48 16.01 3.65
N SER A 30 -14.98 14.84 4.08
CA SER A 30 -14.92 14.45 5.50
C SER A 30 -13.81 13.45 5.77
N LEU A 31 -13.41 13.34 7.05
CA LEU A 31 -12.43 12.33 7.47
C LEU A 31 -12.97 10.89 7.32
N SER A 32 -14.29 10.69 7.50
CA SER A 32 -14.92 9.37 7.31
C SER A 32 -14.74 8.87 5.89
N GLU A 33 -14.94 9.75 4.90
CA GLU A 33 -14.76 9.43 3.48
C GLU A 33 -13.31 9.04 3.17
N VAL A 34 -12.33 9.72 3.78
CA VAL A 34 -10.93 9.32 3.67
C VAL A 34 -10.73 7.92 4.24
N CYS A 35 -11.25 7.63 5.43
CA CYS A 35 -11.12 6.31 6.06
C CYS A 35 -11.71 5.20 5.18
N ASP A 36 -12.93 5.37 4.67
CA ASP A 36 -13.59 4.37 3.85
C ASP A 36 -12.80 4.10 2.55
N ILE A 37 -12.37 5.16 1.85
CA ILE A 37 -11.55 5.03 0.62
C ILE A 37 -10.18 4.40 0.93
N THR A 38 -9.61 4.72 2.09
CA THR A 38 -8.32 4.16 2.52
C THR A 38 -8.42 2.67 2.80
N ASP A 39 -9.50 2.24 3.46
CA ASP A 39 -9.72 0.84 3.81
C ASP A 39 -9.91 -0.01 2.55
N ASP A 40 -10.72 0.46 1.60
CA ASP A 40 -10.90 -0.19 0.30
C ASP A 40 -9.56 -0.25 -0.47
N TRP A 41 -8.85 0.87 -0.57
CA TRP A 41 -7.55 0.92 -1.25
C TRP A 41 -6.49 0.02 -0.59
N MET A 42 -6.50 -0.10 0.74
CA MET A 42 -5.60 -1.01 1.46
C MET A 42 -5.88 -2.48 1.13
N ILE A 43 -7.15 -2.86 0.91
CA ILE A 43 -7.50 -4.22 0.50
C ILE A 43 -6.94 -4.47 -0.90
N ASP A 44 -7.22 -3.59 -1.86
CA ASP A 44 -6.74 -3.72 -3.24
C ASP A 44 -5.21 -3.80 -3.30
N TYR A 45 -4.53 -2.90 -2.58
CA TYR A 45 -3.06 -2.85 -2.55
C TYR A 45 -2.45 -4.14 -1.97
N ASN A 46 -3.04 -4.70 -0.92
CA ASN A 46 -2.45 -5.85 -0.22
C ASN A 46 -2.84 -7.22 -0.82
N TYR A 47 -4.03 -7.33 -1.42
CA TYR A 47 -4.59 -8.61 -1.86
C TYR A 47 -4.67 -8.77 -3.38
N GLU A 48 -4.75 -7.68 -4.13
CA GLU A 48 -4.99 -7.76 -5.59
C GLU A 48 -3.82 -7.23 -6.41
N ARG A 49 -3.07 -6.25 -5.90
CA ARG A 49 -2.04 -5.57 -6.68
C ARG A 49 -0.80 -6.43 -6.92
N PRO A 50 -0.40 -6.70 -8.18
CA PRO A 50 0.84 -7.39 -8.47
C PRO A 50 2.05 -6.47 -8.26
N HIS A 51 3.09 -6.98 -7.61
CA HIS A 51 4.36 -6.27 -7.45
C HIS A 51 5.50 -7.02 -8.11
N GLN A 52 6.17 -6.38 -9.09
CA GLN A 52 7.30 -6.97 -9.82
C GLN A 52 8.45 -7.46 -8.91
N LEU A 53 8.68 -6.79 -7.78
CA LEU A 53 9.68 -7.19 -6.79
C LEU A 53 9.27 -8.42 -5.98
N LEU A 54 7.99 -8.80 -6.02
CA LEU A 54 7.39 -9.94 -5.33
C LEU A 54 6.97 -11.04 -6.32
N ASN A 55 7.63 -11.14 -7.49
CA ASN A 55 7.26 -12.05 -8.59
C ASN A 55 5.81 -11.83 -9.08
N ASP A 56 5.38 -10.58 -9.18
CA ASP A 56 4.02 -10.16 -9.55
C ASP A 56 2.94 -10.68 -8.59
N LEU A 57 3.32 -11.04 -7.36
CA LEU A 57 2.37 -11.40 -6.31
C LEU A 57 1.94 -10.18 -5.49
N PRO A 58 0.70 -10.20 -4.98
CA PRO A 58 0.27 -9.27 -3.95
C PRO A 58 1.06 -9.44 -2.64
N PRO A 59 1.24 -8.37 -1.86
CA PRO A 59 2.01 -8.41 -0.62
C PRO A 59 1.56 -9.50 0.34
N LYS A 60 0.23 -9.72 0.45
CA LYS A 60 -0.32 -10.73 1.36
C LYS A 60 -0.03 -12.17 0.91
N ILE A 61 -0.05 -12.43 -0.40
CA ILE A 61 0.27 -13.74 -0.96
C ILE A 61 1.76 -14.04 -0.79
N TYR A 62 2.61 -13.04 -1.00
CA TYR A 62 4.05 -13.16 -0.75
C TYR A 62 4.36 -13.43 0.73
N GLU A 63 3.67 -12.76 1.66
CA GLU A 63 3.80 -13.01 3.10
C GLU A 63 3.44 -14.45 3.47
N GLN A 64 2.37 -15.01 2.91
CA GLN A 64 1.96 -16.40 3.14
C GLN A 64 2.98 -17.43 2.62
N GLN A 65 3.78 -17.10 1.61
CA GLN A 65 4.82 -17.98 1.06
C GLN A 65 6.12 -17.98 1.86
N LEU A 66 6.32 -16.99 2.74
CA LEU A 66 7.48 -16.89 3.63
C LEU A 66 7.31 -17.70 4.94
N THR A 67 6.17 -18.38 5.10
CA THR A 67 5.82 -19.22 6.28
C THR A 67 5.88 -20.70 5.92
#